data_AF-A0A926SA78-F1
#
_entry.id   AF-A0A926SA78-F1
#
_cell.length_a   1.000
_cell.length_b   1.000
_cell.length_c   1.000
_cell.angle_alpha   90.00
_cell.angle_beta   90.00
_cell.angle_gamma   90.00
#
_symmetry.space_group_name_H-M   'P 1'
#
loop_
_entity.id
_entity.type
_entity.pdbx_description
1 polymer ?
#
loop_
_entity_poly.entity_id
_entity_poly.type
_entity_poly.pdbx_seq_one_letter_code
_entity_poly.pdbx_strand_id
1 'polypeptide(L)'
;MPANQTLTIGELGERLVAWWLQTQNGVVLHHRWHCRWGEIDLIVQRHPIEGGEKSSRDRKSPAKAKTFLPSHSFLSFVEVKTRSQRNWDADGLLAITPSKQAKLWQTAQLFLAEHPDLANRPCQFDVALVSCQRLSPRLRRDETDTSASSTIDKAIAFPQVQLGQPVQVAGYRLCLHDYIESAFDRT
;
A
#
# COMPACT_ATOMS: atom_id res chain seq x y z
N MET A 1 -17.69 25.29 7.48
CA MET A 1 -18.28 24.31 6.54
C MET A 1 -17.21 23.29 6.19
N PRO A 2 -17.33 22.00 6.56
CA PRO A 2 -16.36 21.01 6.11
C PRO A 2 -16.60 20.76 4.60
N ALA A 3 -15.54 20.86 3.81
CA ALA A 3 -15.60 20.61 2.37
C ALA A 3 -16.01 19.14 2.11
N ASN A 4 -16.94 18.96 1.17
CA ASN A 4 -17.38 17.66 0.66
C ASN A 4 -16.20 17.02 -0.10
N GLN A 5 -15.29 16.33 0.60
CA GLN A 5 -14.12 15.70 0.00
C GLN A 5 -14.55 14.41 -0.70
N THR A 6 -14.77 14.51 -2.03
CA THR A 6 -14.92 13.32 -2.88
C THR A 6 -13.58 12.58 -2.89
N LEU A 7 -13.55 11.35 -2.36
CA LEU A 7 -12.33 10.54 -2.38
C LEU A 7 -11.90 10.26 -3.83
N THR A 8 -10.64 10.52 -4.12
CA THR A 8 -10.06 10.19 -5.42
C THR A 8 -9.85 8.67 -5.55
N ILE A 9 -9.74 8.18 -6.79
CA ILE A 9 -9.40 6.75 -7.00
C ILE A 9 -8.04 6.39 -6.39
N GLY A 10 -7.09 7.35 -6.35
CA GLY A 10 -5.78 7.19 -5.72
C GLY A 10 -5.91 6.95 -4.22
N GLU A 11 -6.64 7.83 -3.53
CA GLU A 11 -6.90 7.68 -2.09
C GLU A 11 -7.63 6.38 -1.75
N LEU A 12 -8.56 5.93 -2.60
CA LEU A 12 -9.22 4.63 -2.39
C LEU A 12 -8.25 3.45 -2.51
N GLY A 13 -7.33 3.51 -3.48
CA GLY A 13 -6.30 2.48 -3.63
C GLY A 13 -5.29 2.49 -2.49
N GLU A 14 -4.84 3.65 -2.04
CA GLU A 14 -3.96 3.79 -0.87
C GLU A 14 -4.60 3.18 0.38
N ARG A 15 -5.89 3.46 0.62
CA ARG A 15 -6.61 2.90 1.76
C ARG A 15 -6.80 1.38 1.66
N LEU A 16 -7.05 0.86 0.46
CA LEU A 16 -7.12 -0.59 0.21
C LEU A 16 -5.79 -1.27 0.56
N VAL A 17 -4.67 -0.71 0.10
CA VAL A 17 -3.32 -1.25 0.34
C VAL A 17 -2.95 -1.14 1.81
N ALA A 18 -3.22 0.00 2.44
CA ALA A 18 -3.00 0.19 3.88
C ALA A 18 -3.76 -0.85 4.70
N TRP A 19 -5.04 -1.07 4.37
CA TRP A 19 -5.85 -2.09 5.03
C TRP A 19 -5.27 -3.49 4.83
N TRP A 20 -4.89 -3.83 3.61
CA TRP A 20 -4.26 -5.12 3.31
C TRP A 20 -2.97 -5.31 4.11
N LEU A 21 -2.08 -4.32 4.13
CA LEU A 21 -0.83 -4.38 4.89
C LEU A 21 -1.06 -4.56 6.40
N GLN A 22 -2.10 -3.93 6.96
CA GLN A 22 -2.48 -4.15 8.36
C GLN A 22 -2.87 -5.60 8.66
N THR A 23 -3.53 -6.29 7.71
CA THR A 23 -3.82 -7.72 7.86
C THR A 23 -2.56 -8.60 7.79
N GLN A 24 -1.47 -8.09 7.20
CA GLN A 24 -0.18 -8.77 7.06
C GLN A 24 0.82 -8.37 8.17
N ASN A 25 0.32 -8.09 9.38
CA ASN A 25 1.12 -7.63 10.53
C ASN A 25 1.89 -6.31 10.28
N GLY A 26 1.43 -5.49 9.34
CA GLY A 26 1.95 -4.14 9.12
C GLY A 26 1.30 -3.10 10.03
N VAL A 27 2.08 -2.13 10.49
CA VAL A 27 1.59 -0.93 11.17
C VAL A 27 1.83 0.26 10.25
N VAL A 28 0.76 0.88 9.77
CA VAL A 28 0.85 2.07 8.93
C VAL A 28 1.22 3.26 9.83
N LEU A 29 2.38 3.84 9.58
CA LEU A 29 2.90 5.00 10.31
C LEU A 29 2.39 6.30 9.69
N HIS A 30 2.43 6.39 8.36
CA HIS A 30 2.00 7.58 7.61
C HIS A 30 1.29 7.23 6.31
N HIS A 31 0.34 8.10 5.94
CA HIS A 31 -0.25 8.19 4.60
C HIS A 31 0.22 9.51 3.96
N ARG A 32 0.55 9.48 2.66
CA ARG A 32 0.91 10.65 1.84
C ARG A 32 1.89 11.58 2.54
N TRP A 33 2.98 10.99 3.04
CA TRP A 33 4.04 11.79 3.64
C TRP A 33 4.73 12.57 2.52
N HIS A 34 4.65 13.89 2.56
CA HIS A 34 5.15 14.77 1.51
C HIS A 34 6.24 15.67 2.04
N CYS A 35 7.17 16.01 1.15
CA CYS A 35 8.19 17.01 1.39
C CYS A 35 8.51 17.76 0.09
N ARG A 36 9.51 18.66 0.14
CA ARG A 36 9.90 19.45 -1.03
C ARG A 36 10.38 18.63 -2.24
N TRP A 37 10.75 17.37 -2.04
CA TRP A 37 11.33 16.50 -3.07
C TRP A 37 10.31 15.53 -3.69
N GLY A 38 9.20 15.27 -3.00
CA GLY A 38 8.17 14.34 -3.45
C GLY A 38 7.25 13.89 -2.32
N GLU A 39 6.56 12.78 -2.57
CA GLU A 39 5.61 12.15 -1.66
C GLU A 39 5.90 10.65 -1.58
N ILE A 40 5.60 10.05 -0.42
CA ILE A 40 5.52 8.60 -0.21
C ILE A 40 4.09 8.29 0.20
N ASP A 41 3.42 7.45 -0.57
CA ASP A 41 2.00 7.16 -0.39
C ASP A 41 1.73 6.48 0.95
N LEU A 42 2.53 5.46 1.31
CA LEU A 42 2.44 4.81 2.62
C LEU A 42 3.83 4.55 3.21
N ILE A 43 3.96 4.78 4.51
CA ILE A 43 5.13 4.37 5.30
C ILE A 43 4.65 3.36 6.32
N VAL A 44 5.16 2.14 6.24
CA VAL A 44 4.65 1.01 7.03
C VAL A 44 5.78 0.32 7.76
N GLN A 45 5.62 0.12 9.07
CA GLN A 45 6.46 -0.78 9.84
C GLN A 45 5.96 -2.20 9.64
N ARG A 46 6.83 -3.10 9.20
CA ARG A 46 6.50 -4.52 8.97
C ARG A 46 7.31 -5.41 9.90
N HIS A 47 6.69 -6.51 10.30
CA HIS A 47 7.32 -7.56 11.08
C HIS A 47 7.48 -8.80 10.19
N PRO A 48 8.65 -9.45 10.17
CA PRO A 48 8.81 -10.73 9.50
C PRO A 48 7.77 -11.72 10.03
N ILE A 49 7.07 -12.41 9.13
CA ILE A 49 6.19 -13.50 9.53
C ILE A 49 7.10 -14.62 10.04
N GLU A 50 7.11 -14.84 11.35
CA GLU A 50 7.85 -15.94 11.97
C GLU A 50 7.29 -17.27 11.43
N GLY A 51 8.03 -17.93 10.54
CA GLY A 51 7.62 -19.19 9.91
C GLY A 51 8.14 -19.46 8.49
N GLY A 52 8.75 -18.48 7.83
CA GLY A 52 9.32 -18.63 6.48
C GLY A 52 10.84 -18.74 6.45
N GLU A 53 11.45 -19.66 7.20
CA GLU A 53 12.85 -20.03 6.95
C GLU A 53 12.92 -20.61 5.52
N LYS A 54 13.39 -19.81 4.54
CA LYS A 54 13.90 -20.36 3.29
C LYS A 54 15.00 -21.34 3.67
N SER A 55 14.75 -22.62 3.42
CA SER A 55 15.71 -23.70 3.51
C SER A 55 16.90 -23.41 2.59
N SER A 56 17.86 -22.62 3.07
CA SER A 56 19.22 -22.63 2.56
C SER A 56 19.81 -23.94 3.05
N ARG A 57 19.88 -24.91 2.12
CA ARG A 57 20.68 -26.11 2.25
C ARG A 57 22.07 -25.71 2.75
N ASP A 58 22.36 -25.96 4.01
CA ASP A 58 23.69 -26.41 4.41
C ASP A 58 23.66 -27.12 5.76
N ARG A 59 24.48 -28.16 5.82
CA ARG A 59 24.45 -29.23 6.81
C ARG A 59 25.01 -28.79 8.16
N LYS A 60 24.36 -29.30 9.21
CA LYS A 60 24.86 -29.59 10.57
C LYS A 60 25.50 -28.42 11.36
N SER A 61 24.77 -27.94 12.37
CA SER A 61 25.32 -27.81 13.72
C SER A 61 24.21 -27.92 14.79
N PRO A 62 24.51 -28.50 15.97
CA PRO A 62 23.51 -29.02 16.89
C PRO A 62 22.97 -27.96 17.87
N ALA A 63 21.80 -28.29 18.41
CA ALA A 63 21.01 -27.59 19.42
C ALA A 63 21.80 -26.72 20.42
N LYS A 64 21.57 -25.40 20.34
CA LYS A 64 21.59 -24.50 21.49
C LYS A 64 20.32 -23.67 21.45
N ALA A 65 19.66 -23.56 22.61
CA ALA A 65 18.40 -22.88 22.82
C ALA A 65 18.31 -21.57 21.99
N LYS A 66 17.33 -21.51 21.08
CA LYS A 66 16.96 -20.29 20.35
C LYS A 66 16.47 -19.26 21.39
N THR A 67 17.39 -18.51 21.97
CA THR A 67 17.08 -17.26 22.67
C THR A 67 16.31 -16.41 21.67
N PHE A 68 15.05 -16.12 21.98
CA PHE A 68 14.16 -15.25 21.21
C PHE A 68 14.86 -13.90 20.98
N LEU A 69 15.51 -13.75 19.83
CA LEU A 69 15.89 -12.43 19.32
C LEU A 69 14.60 -11.80 18.81
N PRO A 70 14.24 -10.58 19.26
CA PRO A 70 12.99 -9.97 18.85
C PRO A 70 13.00 -9.80 17.33
N SER A 71 11.98 -10.37 16.69
CA SER A 71 11.30 -9.87 15.49
C SER A 71 11.89 -8.54 14.97
N HIS A 72 12.89 -8.58 14.09
CA HIS A 72 13.46 -7.37 13.49
C HIS A 72 12.41 -6.72 12.60
N SER A 73 11.73 -5.68 13.09
CA SER A 73 10.82 -4.88 12.26
C SER A 73 11.62 -4.05 11.27
N PHE A 74 11.12 -3.92 10.05
CA PHE A 74 11.69 -3.08 8.99
C PHE A 74 10.65 -2.06 8.51
N LEU A 75 11.10 -1.06 7.74
CA LEU A 75 10.23 -0.06 7.13
C LEU A 75 10.01 -0.36 5.65
N SER A 76 8.76 -0.35 5.22
CA SER A 76 8.37 -0.34 3.82
C SER A 76 7.90 1.07 3.44
N PHE A 77 8.61 1.69 2.50
CA PHE A 77 8.14 2.89 1.79
C PHE A 77 7.39 2.43 0.54
N VAL A 78 6.06 2.52 0.57
CA VAL A 78 5.19 1.92 -0.45
C VAL A 78 4.67 2.99 -1.39
N GLU A 79 4.85 2.77 -2.69
CA GLU A 79 4.18 3.50 -3.77
C GLU A 79 2.94 2.72 -4.23
N VAL A 80 1.80 3.38 -4.30
CA VAL A 80 0.52 2.79 -4.69
C VAL A 80 0.08 3.30 -6.06
N LYS A 81 0.22 2.45 -7.07
CA LYS A 81 -0.23 2.77 -8.43
C LYS A 81 -1.67 2.33 -8.62
N THR A 82 -2.59 3.28 -8.50
CA THR A 82 -4.01 3.05 -8.80
C THR A 82 -4.36 3.47 -10.22
N ARG A 83 -4.97 2.57 -10.99
CA ARG A 83 -5.42 2.84 -12.37
C ARG A 83 -6.88 2.47 -12.57
N SER A 84 -7.52 3.12 -13.54
CA SER A 84 -8.84 2.70 -13.97
C SER A 84 -8.75 1.35 -14.69
N GLN A 85 -9.72 0.46 -14.50
CA GLN A 85 -9.67 -0.89 -15.08
C GLN A 85 -9.57 -0.91 -16.62
N ARG A 86 -10.00 0.16 -17.30
CA ARG A 86 -9.90 0.29 -18.77
C ARG A 86 -8.48 0.57 -19.27
N ASN A 87 -7.54 0.93 -18.40
CA ASN A 87 -6.17 1.32 -18.74
C ASN A 87 -5.14 0.43 -18.01
N TRP A 88 -5.37 -0.88 -18.05
CA TRP A 88 -4.54 -1.89 -17.38
C TRP A 88 -3.62 -2.60 -18.39
N ASP A 89 -2.63 -1.90 -18.93
CA ASP A 89 -1.64 -2.43 -19.87
C ASP A 89 -0.41 -3.01 -19.14
N ALA A 90 -0.24 -4.33 -19.21
CA ALA A 90 0.64 -5.11 -18.33
C ALA A 90 2.15 -4.77 -18.37
N ASP A 91 2.66 -4.15 -19.44
CA ASP A 91 4.10 -4.11 -19.71
C ASP A 91 4.84 -2.86 -19.19
N GLY A 92 4.14 -1.78 -18.84
CA GLY A 92 4.74 -0.55 -18.31
C GLY A 92 4.42 -0.25 -16.84
N LEU A 93 3.53 -1.04 -16.22
CA LEU A 93 2.92 -0.71 -14.92
C LEU A 93 3.90 -0.86 -13.75
N LEU A 94 4.81 -1.83 -13.82
CA LEU A 94 5.73 -2.17 -12.75
C LEU A 94 6.97 -1.26 -12.75
N ALA A 95 7.30 -0.62 -13.88
CA ALA A 95 8.51 0.18 -13.99
C ALA A 95 8.49 1.37 -13.02
N ILE A 96 9.44 1.36 -12.09
CA ILE A 96 9.82 2.56 -11.33
C ILE A 96 11.04 3.10 -12.06
N THR A 97 10.88 4.21 -12.77
CA THR A 97 11.98 4.82 -13.50
C THR A 97 13.10 5.23 -12.54
N PRO A 98 14.38 5.24 -12.96
CA PRO A 98 15.48 5.67 -12.10
C PRO A 98 15.26 7.07 -11.50
N SER A 99 14.66 8.00 -12.26
CA SER A 99 14.29 9.32 -11.75
C SER A 99 13.25 9.27 -10.64
N LYS A 100 12.33 8.30 -10.68
CA LYS A 100 11.35 8.10 -9.61
C LYS A 100 11.98 7.43 -8.39
N GLN A 101 12.88 6.47 -8.59
CA GLN A 101 13.67 5.89 -7.49
C GLN A 101 14.47 6.96 -6.75
N ALA A 102 15.18 7.83 -7.48
CA ALA A 102 15.98 8.91 -6.89
C ALA A 102 15.12 9.87 -6.03
N LYS A 103 13.93 10.24 -6.50
CA LYS A 103 12.99 11.08 -5.73
C LYS A 103 12.49 10.37 -4.48
N LEU A 104 12.04 9.13 -4.59
CA LEU A 104 11.57 8.34 -3.45
C LEU A 104 12.69 8.15 -2.41
N TRP A 105 13.92 7.92 -2.85
CA TRP A 105 15.10 7.83 -2.00
C TRP A 105 15.37 9.13 -1.25
N GLN A 106 15.33 10.29 -1.93
CA GLN A 106 15.50 11.60 -1.28
C GLN A 106 14.38 11.91 -0.28
N THR A 107 13.14 11.59 -0.64
CA THR A 107 11.97 11.75 0.24
C THR A 107 12.11 10.88 1.49
N ALA A 108 12.47 9.61 1.34
CA ALA A 108 12.68 8.69 2.45
C ALA A 108 13.82 9.13 3.38
N GLN A 109 14.95 9.61 2.82
CA GLN A 109 16.04 10.15 3.64
C GLN A 109 15.58 11.30 4.54
N LEU A 110 14.79 12.23 3.99
CA LEU A 110 14.28 13.35 4.78
C LEU A 110 13.30 12.87 5.86
N PHE A 111 12.43 11.90 5.54
CA PHE A 111 11.57 11.28 6.53
C PHE A 111 12.39 10.67 7.68
N LEU A 112 13.43 9.89 7.38
CA LEU A 112 14.27 9.26 8.40
C LEU A 112 15.07 10.29 9.22
N ALA A 113 15.49 11.40 8.62
CA ALA A 113 16.14 12.50 9.34
C ALA A 113 15.20 13.17 10.37
N GLU A 114 13.90 13.22 10.08
CA GLU A 114 12.87 13.73 10.99
C GLU A 114 12.44 12.70 12.07
N HIS A 115 12.79 11.41 11.88
CA HIS A 115 12.38 10.31 12.77
C HIS A 115 13.60 9.47 13.21
N PRO A 116 14.45 9.98 14.12
CA PRO A 116 15.69 9.30 14.53
C PRO A 116 15.49 7.90 15.13
N ASP A 117 14.32 7.62 15.71
CA ASP A 117 13.93 6.32 16.26
C ASP A 117 13.66 5.26 15.18
N LEU A 118 13.41 5.72 13.95
CA LEU A 118 13.19 4.90 12.75
C LEU A 118 14.46 4.77 11.89
N ALA A 119 15.39 5.71 12.00
CA ALA A 119 16.57 5.85 11.12
C ALA A 119 17.49 4.62 11.06
N ASN A 120 17.59 3.84 12.13
CA ASN A 120 18.46 2.65 12.19
C ASN A 120 17.75 1.35 11.77
N ARG A 121 16.49 1.43 11.35
CA ARG A 121 15.73 0.24 10.92
C ARG A 121 16.06 -0.09 9.46
N PRO A 122 16.19 -1.38 9.10
CA PRO A 122 16.24 -1.76 7.70
C PRO A 122 15.01 -1.19 6.99
N CYS A 123 15.19 -0.71 5.76
CA CYS A 123 14.08 -0.20 4.96
C CYS A 123 14.16 -0.70 3.52
N GLN A 124 13.00 -0.78 2.89
CA GLN A 124 12.83 -1.17 1.50
C GLN A 124 11.78 -0.30 0.82
N PHE A 125 11.80 -0.28 -0.50
CA PHE A 125 10.79 0.37 -1.33
C PHE A 125 9.89 -0.68 -1.96
N ASP A 126 8.60 -0.60 -1.72
CA ASP A 126 7.60 -1.54 -2.23
C ASP A 126 6.67 -0.84 -3.23
N VAL A 127 6.05 -1.62 -4.12
CA VAL A 127 5.02 -1.12 -5.04
C VAL A 127 3.76 -1.96 -4.96
N ALA A 128 2.61 -1.31 -4.82
CA ALA A 128 1.30 -1.94 -4.92
C ALA A 128 0.59 -1.53 -6.21
N LEU A 129 0.02 -2.50 -6.92
CA LEU A 129 -0.77 -2.26 -8.12
C LEU A 129 -2.26 -2.45 -7.84
N VAL A 130 -3.05 -1.39 -8.01
CA VAL A 130 -4.49 -1.39 -7.73
C VAL A 130 -5.28 -1.03 -8.98
N SER A 131 -6.24 -1.87 -9.35
CA SER A 131 -7.27 -1.48 -10.32
C SER A 131 -8.48 -0.90 -9.59
N CYS A 132 -9.11 0.10 -10.18
CA CYS A 132 -10.32 0.74 -9.66
C CYS A 132 -11.33 0.99 -10.78
N GLN A 133 -12.57 0.58 -10.55
CA GLN A 133 -13.68 0.80 -11.46
C GLN A 133 -14.83 1.45 -10.69
N ARG A 134 -15.29 2.63 -11.15
CA ARG A 134 -16.54 3.20 -10.64
C ARG A 134 -17.71 2.35 -11.14
N LEU A 135 -18.53 1.87 -10.22
CA LEU A 135 -19.78 1.18 -10.55
C LEU A 135 -20.82 2.25 -10.84
N SER A 136 -21.36 2.28 -12.07
CA SER A 136 -22.49 3.13 -12.39
C SER A 136 -23.65 2.77 -11.44
N PRO A 137 -24.35 3.73 -10.83
CA PRO A 137 -25.64 3.42 -10.25
C PRO A 137 -26.46 2.81 -11.39
N ARG A 138 -27.00 1.60 -11.19
CA ARG A 138 -28.00 1.09 -12.13
C ARG A 138 -29.07 2.18 -12.20
N LEU A 139 -29.25 2.79 -13.38
CA LEU A 139 -30.39 3.66 -13.65
C LEU A 139 -31.64 2.80 -13.45
N ARG A 140 -32.19 2.77 -12.22
CA ARG A 140 -33.62 2.58 -12.08
C ARG A 140 -34.21 3.87 -12.63
N ARG A 141 -34.69 3.81 -13.88
CA ARG A 141 -35.73 4.72 -14.36
C ARG A 141 -36.94 4.45 -13.48
N ASP A 142 -37.03 5.13 -12.35
CA ASP A 142 -38.30 5.70 -11.95
C ASP A 142 -38.06 6.90 -11.02
N GLU A 143 -39.07 7.75 -11.03
CA GLU A 143 -39.10 9.19 -10.78
C GLU A 143 -38.62 9.73 -9.41
N THR A 144 -38.23 11.03 -9.49
CA THR A 144 -38.23 12.07 -8.45
C THR A 144 -37.21 12.03 -7.31
N ASP A 145 -36.29 13.01 -7.36
CA ASP A 145 -35.80 13.84 -6.24
C ASP A 145 -35.22 13.13 -5.00
N THR A 146 -33.99 13.37 -4.52
CA THR A 146 -33.17 14.58 -4.47
C THR A 146 -31.78 14.11 -3.97
N SER A 147 -30.70 14.65 -4.53
CA SER A 147 -29.37 14.74 -3.89
C SER A 147 -28.81 13.46 -3.23
N ALA A 148 -28.45 12.44 -4.03
CA ALA A 148 -27.47 11.44 -3.58
C ALA A 148 -26.06 12.05 -3.59
N SER A 149 -25.87 13.07 -2.74
CA SER A 149 -24.56 13.51 -2.28
C SER A 149 -23.95 12.32 -1.58
N SER A 150 -23.05 11.61 -2.27
CA SER A 150 -22.26 10.53 -1.70
C SER A 150 -21.31 11.14 -0.66
N THR A 151 -21.83 11.41 0.53
CA THR A 151 -21.04 11.64 1.73
C THR A 151 -20.37 10.30 2.03
N ILE A 152 -19.22 10.07 1.41
CA ILE A 152 -18.45 8.86 1.63
C ILE A 152 -17.82 9.03 3.00
N ASP A 153 -18.38 8.34 3.99
CA ASP A 153 -17.91 8.36 5.36
C ASP A 153 -16.40 8.09 5.42
N LYS A 154 -15.70 8.84 6.27
CA LYS A 154 -14.26 8.66 6.53
C LYS A 154 -13.93 7.23 7.03
N ALA A 155 -14.91 6.43 7.42
CA ALA A 155 -14.77 5.05 7.89
C ALA A 155 -15.07 3.98 6.82
N ILE A 156 -14.48 4.11 5.63
CA ILE A 156 -14.47 2.99 4.67
C ILE A 156 -13.71 1.81 5.29
N ALA A 157 -14.41 0.70 5.49
CA ALA A 157 -13.84 -0.59 5.84
C ALA A 157 -13.71 -1.48 4.60
N PHE A 158 -12.62 -2.22 4.50
CA PHE A 158 -12.39 -3.19 3.42
C PHE A 158 -12.45 -4.62 3.97
N PRO A 159 -13.62 -5.28 3.98
CA PRO A 159 -13.70 -6.65 4.47
C PRO A 159 -12.92 -7.59 3.53
N GLN A 160 -11.95 -8.33 4.09
CA GLN A 160 -11.24 -9.43 3.44
C GLN A 160 -10.49 -9.06 2.13
N VAL A 161 -9.61 -8.06 2.17
CA VAL A 161 -8.73 -7.78 1.03
C VAL A 161 -7.75 -8.94 0.82
N GLN A 162 -7.77 -9.52 -0.38
CA GLN A 162 -6.83 -10.55 -0.80
C GLN A 162 -6.24 -10.17 -2.16
N LEU A 163 -4.98 -10.54 -2.39
CA LEU A 163 -4.32 -10.34 -3.68
C LEU A 163 -5.13 -11.02 -4.79
N GLY A 164 -5.37 -10.28 -5.88
CA GLY A 164 -6.13 -10.73 -7.05
C GLY A 164 -7.66 -10.80 -6.86
N GLN A 165 -8.19 -10.55 -5.66
CA GLN A 165 -9.64 -10.61 -5.40
C GLN A 165 -10.28 -9.22 -5.36
N PRO A 166 -11.32 -8.96 -6.17
CA PRO A 166 -11.97 -7.66 -6.19
C PRO A 166 -12.86 -7.43 -4.97
N VAL A 167 -12.81 -6.22 -4.41
CA VAL A 167 -13.64 -5.75 -3.29
C VAL A 167 -14.53 -4.60 -3.77
N GLN A 168 -15.80 -4.55 -3.33
CA GLN A 168 -16.73 -3.47 -3.66
C GLN A 168 -16.96 -2.56 -2.48
N VAL A 169 -16.70 -1.27 -2.66
CA VAL A 169 -16.71 -0.26 -1.59
C VAL A 169 -17.11 1.10 -2.16
N ALA A 170 -18.01 1.81 -1.48
CA ALA A 170 -18.38 3.19 -1.81
C ALA A 170 -18.78 3.44 -3.28
N GLY A 171 -19.39 2.46 -3.95
CA GLY A 171 -19.73 2.55 -5.38
C GLY A 171 -18.56 2.30 -6.33
N TYR A 172 -17.45 1.76 -5.85
CA TYR A 172 -16.29 1.33 -6.63
C TYR A 172 -16.06 -0.17 -6.48
N ARG A 173 -15.46 -0.77 -7.49
CA ARG A 173 -14.84 -2.10 -7.46
C ARG A 173 -13.34 -1.90 -7.54
N LEU A 174 -12.60 -2.36 -6.53
CA LEU A 174 -11.15 -2.28 -6.48
C LEU A 174 -10.54 -3.67 -6.44
N CYS A 175 -9.32 -3.84 -6.95
CA CYS A 175 -8.55 -5.08 -6.81
C CYS A 175 -7.07 -4.75 -6.61
N LEU A 176 -6.47 -5.27 -5.54
CA LEU A 176 -5.01 -5.26 -5.36
C LEU A 176 -4.45 -6.42 -6.19
N HIS A 177 -3.88 -6.12 -7.34
CA HIS A 177 -3.42 -7.14 -8.29
C HIS A 177 -2.05 -7.71 -7.92
N ASP A 178 -1.13 -6.84 -7.48
CA ASP A 178 0.24 -7.23 -7.18
C ASP A 178 0.82 -6.35 -6.06
N TYR A 179 1.77 -6.92 -5.34
CA TYR A 179 2.58 -6.25 -4.32
C TYR A 179 4.03 -6.67 -4.47
N ILE A 180 4.86 -5.79 -5.02
CA ILE A 180 6.28 -6.04 -5.26
C ILE A 180 7.06 -5.57 -4.04
N GLU A 181 7.56 -6.52 -3.26
CA GLU A 181 8.54 -6.25 -2.21
C GLU A 181 9.92 -5.95 -2.80
N SER A 182 10.62 -4.98 -2.20
CA SER A 182 11.97 -4.56 -2.60
C SER A 182 12.05 -4.25 -4.10
N ALA A 183 11.12 -3.42 -4.58
CA ALA A 183 10.96 -3.12 -5.99
C ALA A 183 12.19 -2.43 -6.62
N PHE A 184 13.08 -1.86 -5.82
CA PHE A 184 14.33 -1.24 -6.29
C PHE A 184 15.46 -2.26 -6.49
N ASP A 185 15.38 -3.44 -5.86
CA ASP A 185 16.42 -4.48 -5.96
C ASP A 185 16.27 -5.33 -7.25
N ARG A 186 15.18 -5.14 -7.99
CA ARG A 186 14.84 -5.92 -9.20
C ARG A 186 15.17 -5.20 -10.52
N THR A 187 15.78 -4.02 -10.47
CA THR A 187 16.09 -3.17 -11.64
C THR A 187 17.57 -3.03 -11.91
#